data_AF-A0A5B6VCW3-F1
#
_entry.id   AF-A0A5B6VCW3-F1
#
_cell.length_a   1.000
_cell.length_b   1.000
_cell.length_c   1.000
_cell.angle_alpha   90.00
_cell.angle_beta   90.00
_cell.angle_gamma   90.00
#
_symmetry.space_group_name_H-M   'P 1'
#
loop_
_entity.id
_entity.type
_entity.pdbx_description
1 polymer ?
#
loop_
_entity_poly.entity_id
_entity_poly.type
_entity_poly.pdbx_seq_one_letter_code
_entity_poly.pdbx_strand_id
1 'polypeptide(L)' 'MAPSELKELKTHVSPWEAPVLLVKKKDETIRLCIDYQQLNKVTMKKKYLLPRIDDLFDQLI' A
#
# COMPACT_ATOMS: atom_id res chain seq x y z
N MET A 1 22.67 13.88 -2.68
CA MET A 1 21.71 13.77 -1.57
C MET A 1 20.79 12.60 -1.86
N ALA A 2 21.22 11.38 -1.48
CA ALA A 2 20.37 10.20 -1.61
C ALA A 2 19.26 10.31 -0.56
N PRO A 3 17.99 10.08 -0.91
CA PRO A 3 16.92 10.16 0.08
C PRO A 3 17.17 9.07 1.14
N SER A 4 17.28 9.51 2.38
CA SER A 4 17.53 8.72 3.60
C SER A 4 16.42 7.68 3.92
N GLU A 5 15.46 7.50 3.02
CA GLU A 5 14.25 6.70 3.14
C GLU A 5 14.38 5.28 2.56
N LEU A 6 15.59 4.78 2.29
CA LEU A 6 15.84 3.38 1.89
C LEU A 6 16.48 2.54 3.02
N LYS A 7 16.45 3.04 4.25
CA LYS A 7 17.08 2.41 5.42
C LYS A 7 16.36 1.12 5.90
N GLU A 8 15.18 0.80 5.35
CA GLU A 8 14.39 -0.37 5.79
C GLU A 8 14.44 -1.59 4.86
N LEU A 9 15.03 -1.49 3.66
CA LEU A 9 15.12 -2.64 2.75
C LEU A 9 16.38 -3.47 3.04
N LYS A 10 16.25 -4.41 3.97
CA LYS A 10 17.25 -5.49 4.12
C LYS A 10 17.12 -6.46 2.95
N THR A 11 18.23 -6.81 2.30
CA THR A 11 18.24 -7.77 1.20
C THR A 11 17.81 -9.14 1.72
N HIS A 12 16.62 -9.58 1.30
CA HIS A 12 16.08 -10.90 1.59
C HIS A 12 15.72 -11.60 0.28
N VAL A 13 16.15 -12.85 0.12
CA VAL A 13 15.72 -13.70 -0.99
C VAL A 13 14.41 -14.35 -0.56
N SER A 14 13.30 -13.87 -1.12
CA SER A 14 11.96 -14.40 -0.89
C SER A 14 11.54 -15.25 -2.09
N PRO A 15 10.84 -16.38 -1.88
CA PRO A 15 10.26 -17.15 -2.98
C PRO A 15 9.07 -16.42 -3.65
N TRP A 16 8.57 -15.36 -3.02
CA TRP A 16 7.54 -14.49 -3.56
C TRP A 16 8.19 -13.24 -4.17
N GLU A 17 7.90 -13.02 -5.45
CA GLU A 17 8.29 -11.83 -6.20
C GLU A 17 7.04 -11.03 -6.59
N ALA A 18 7.15 -9.70 -6.58
CA ALA A 18 6.08 -8.81 -7.00
C ALA A 18 6.68 -7.65 -7.83
N PRO A 19 6.04 -7.24 -8.93
CA PRO A 19 6.57 -6.17 -9.76
C PRO A 19 6.46 -4.82 -9.06
N VAL A 20 7.47 -3.97 -9.31
CA VAL A 20 7.56 -2.62 -8.77
C VAL A 20 7.18 -1.61 -9.85
N LEU A 21 6.26 -0.73 -9.52
CA LEU A 21 5.70 0.30 -10.37
C LEU A 21 6.14 1.68 -9.89
N LEU A 22 6.62 2.52 -10.81
CA LEU A 22 6.90 3.92 -10.54
C LEU A 22 5.75 4.75 -11.07
N VAL A 23 5.06 5.47 -10.18
CA VAL A 23 3.88 6.27 -10.52
C VAL A 23 4.20 7.74 -10.28
N LYS A 24 4.08 8.56 -11.33
CA LYS A 24 4.15 10.03 -11.20
C LYS A 24 2.81 10.54 -10.67
N LYS A 25 2.86 11.31 -9.58
CA LYS A 25 1.69 12.02 -9.06
C LYS A 25 1.46 13.36 -9.77
N LYS A 26 0.33 13.98 -9.45
CA LYS A 26 -0.02 15.36 -9.83
C LYS A 26 0.95 16.42 -9.29
N ASP A 27 1.57 16.20 -8.13
CA ASP A 27 2.57 17.09 -7.53
C ASP A 27 3.98 16.89 -8.14
N GLU A 28 4.07 16.17 -9.26
CA GLU A 28 5.30 15.76 -9.96
C GLU A 28 6.24 14.82 -9.21
N THR A 29 5.93 14.47 -7.97
CA THR A 29 6.73 13.50 -7.22
C THR A 29 6.44 12.07 -7.69
N ILE A 30 7.46 11.22 -7.59
CA ILE A 30 7.36 9.81 -7.99
C ILE A 30 7.10 8.97 -6.74
N ARG A 31 6.13 8.06 -6.81
CA ARG A 31 5.86 7.05 -5.78
C ARG A 31 6.30 5.68 -6.29
N LEU A 32 6.96 4.93 -5.42
CA LEU A 32 7.18 3.50 -5.58
C LEU A 32 5.93 2.75 -5.14
N CYS A 33 5.38 1.89 -6.00
CA CYS A 33 4.21 1.06 -5.71
C CYS A 33 4.54 -0.39 -6.02
N ILE A 34 4.30 -1.31 -5.09
CA ILE A 34 4.52 -2.75 -5.32
C ILE A 34 3.16 -3.36 -5.65
N ASP A 35 3.07 -4.11 -6.76
CA ASP A 35 1.82 -4.73 -7.18
C ASP A 35 1.54 -6.03 -6.40
N TYR A 36 0.81 -5.89 -5.30
CA TYR A 36 0.40 -7.02 -4.45
C TYR A 36 -0.86 -7.74 -4.95
N GLN A 37 -1.35 -7.52 -6.17
CA GLN A 37 -2.60 -8.13 -6.64
C GLN A 37 -2.61 -9.66 -6.55
N GLN A 38 -1.52 -10.32 -6.94
CA GLN A 38 -1.40 -11.77 -6.85
C GLN A 38 -1.38 -12.24 -5.39
N LEU A 39 -0.63 -11.52 -4.52
CA LEU A 39 -0.57 -11.81 -3.08
C LEU A 39 -1.93 -11.63 -2.39
N ASN A 40 -2.69 -10.59 -2.76
CA ASN A 40 -4.00 -10.30 -2.20
C ASN A 40 -5.07 -11.34 -2.59
N LYS A 41 -4.85 -12.14 -3.64
CA LYS A 41 -5.72 -13.24 -4.04
C LYS A 41 -5.50 -14.49 -3.19
N VAL A 42 -4.25 -14.78 -2.81
CA VAL A 42 -3.89 -15.95 -2.00
C VAL A 42 -4.07 -15.70 -0.49
N THR A 43 -4.07 -14.43 -0.07
CA THR A 43 -4.16 -14.06 1.34
C THR A 43 -5.62 -14.09 1.83
N MET A 44 -5.85 -14.74 2.98
CA MET A 44 -7.16 -14.74 3.64
C MET A 44 -7.58 -13.32 4.05
N LYS A 45 -8.68 -12.82 3.50
CA LYS A 45 -9.17 -11.47 3.78
C LYS A 45 -9.82 -11.40 5.17
N LYS A 46 -9.19 -10.70 6.11
CA LYS A 46 -9.84 -10.30 7.36
C LYS A 46 -10.81 -9.15 7.08
N LYS A 47 -12.11 -9.45 7.09
CA LYS A 47 -13.15 -8.45 6.86
C LYS A 47 -13.51 -7.81 8.19
N TYR A 48 -13.10 -6.56 8.37
CA TYR A 48 -13.58 -5.70 9.44
C TYR A 48 -14.65 -4.80 8.87
N LEU A 49 -15.76 -4.63 9.61
CA LEU A 49 -16.78 -3.65 9.25
C LEU A 49 -16.17 -2.27 9.49
N LEU A 50 -15.84 -1.58 8.40
CA LEU A 50 -15.50 -0.16 8.44
C LEU A 50 -16.79 0.59 8.12
N PRO A 51 -17.31 1.40 9.05
CA PRO A 51 -18.52 2.20 8.81
C PRO A 51 -18.25 3.19 7.67
N ARG A 52 -19.30 3.54 6.92
CA ARG A 52 -19.16 4.61 5.93
C ARG A 52 -18.99 5.93 6.66
N ILE A 53 -18.39 6.88 5.96
CA ILE A 53 -18.19 8.23 6.49
C ILE A 53 -19.53 8.86 6.90
N ASP A 54 -20.58 8.67 6.08
CA ASP A 54 -21.93 9.16 6.38
C ASP A 54 -22.50 8.54 7.66
N ASP A 55 -22.38 7.21 7.83
CA ASP A 55 -22.82 6.48 9.03
C ASP A 55 -22.16 6.99 10.33
N LEU A 56 -20.92 7.50 10.23
CA LEU A 56 -20.19 8.09 11.35
C LEU A 56 -20.66 9.51 11.67
N PHE A 57 -21.00 10.31 10.65
CA PHE A 57 -21.46 11.69 10.84
C PHE A 57 -22.89 11.77 11.37
N ASP A 58 -23.75 10.81 11.01
CA ASP A 58 -25.12 10.73 11.55
C ASP A 58 -25.14 10.52 13.09
N GLN A 59 -24.06 10.01 13.68
CA GLN A 59 -23.93 9.82 15.13
C GLN A 59 -23.46 11.08 15.89
N LEU A 60 -22.97 12.10 15.18
CA LEU A 60 -22.41 13.32 15.76
C LEU A 60 -23.44 14.46 15.87
N ILE A 61 -24.66 14.24 15.41
CA ILE A 61 -25.77 15.21 15.42
C ILE A 61 -26.65 15.00 16.65
#